data_AF-E1QNH0-F1
#
_entry.id   AF-E1QNH0-F1
#
_cell.length_a   1.000
_cell.length_b   1.000
_cell.length_c   1.000
_cell.angle_alpha   90.00
_cell.angle_beta   90.00
_cell.angle_gamma   90.00
#
_symmetry.space_group_name_H-M   'P 1'
#
loop_
_entity.id
_entity.type
_entity.pdbx_description
1 polymer ?
#
loop_
_entity_poly.entity_id
_entity_poly.type
_entity_poly.pdbx_seq_one_letter_code
_entity_poly.pdbx_strand_id
1 'polypeptide(L)'
;MSAGNLQIGVGSGSQPVGPGPICWGVKSGKRLVCGEPVNDLRVVDEVMRLVDEFLSRVERHKAVLLSDSSTPFDYAVDAMINWLQAIEGRIKEGSDENTANLRRAMREAGKKMLELARQAREEWLSTYREELGELLGKLRSGEATVVIRGEPLNIDKSFTVLLYTDHLAVKVERVAKSGSITVSIMLTGLDGVHVITPKLFSDDLLRPMRYGLLMTDATIDKGYPQMDTNQLWQAVVWPLTWPGRNYVFISSLGINDGDVKITWQLTAIDHRGVFGSKAEVAEEVLRLDDNAFITFLLTAVLGDGSVDTEKERESIRLTIGNSKYGLWRGIVERMVSLGFKEHDNKRLKVKVIGIYSSRAVALAQRWLGDLLIRALVEDLSQLPDAEKLRRLLTLASLRIKPLGRSMVEVIDGVSMNVHVGGSGYVELRAVRRNREDALAIQERLRNAGYDAMLRELKDGFVVSIINDEIKMHPGLVAEVCKILRRMHEEAISEGNKRRAWRVAKAMKKLNCPAQGPTGLKQFPYSLNLLYLA
;
A
#
# COMPACT_ATOMS: atom_id res chain seq x y z
N MET A 1 7.19 21.05 -70.60
CA MET A 1 7.28 19.68 -70.09
C MET A 1 8.50 19.02 -70.69
N SER A 2 9.54 18.76 -69.89
CA SER A 2 10.45 17.61 -70.00
C SER A 2 11.50 17.73 -68.90
N ALA A 3 11.76 16.57 -68.30
CA ALA A 3 12.35 16.37 -66.98
C ALA A 3 13.83 16.73 -66.89
N GLY A 4 14.19 17.44 -65.83
CA GLY A 4 15.56 17.50 -65.32
C GLY A 4 15.74 16.41 -64.26
N ASN A 5 16.64 15.47 -64.53
CA ASN A 5 17.06 14.42 -63.61
C ASN A 5 17.84 15.02 -62.45
N LEU A 6 17.28 14.96 -61.24
CA LEU A 6 18.02 15.17 -60.00
C LEU A 6 18.45 13.79 -59.47
N GLN A 7 19.74 13.47 -59.59
CA GLN A 7 20.34 12.33 -58.93
C GLN A 7 20.34 12.58 -57.41
N ILE A 8 19.47 11.87 -56.69
CA ILE A 8 19.54 11.75 -55.24
C ILE A 8 20.73 10.84 -54.94
N GLY A 9 21.84 11.45 -54.52
CA GLY A 9 22.96 10.73 -53.91
C GLY A 9 22.48 10.08 -52.62
N VAL A 10 22.41 8.76 -52.61
CA VAL A 10 22.27 7.95 -51.41
C VAL A 10 23.59 8.06 -50.66
N GLY A 11 23.67 9.06 -49.78
CA GLY A 11 24.78 9.26 -48.87
C GLY A 11 24.87 8.12 -47.87
N SER A 12 26.02 7.44 -47.95
CA SER A 12 26.69 6.61 -46.95
C SER A 12 26.20 6.75 -45.50
N GLY A 13 25.98 5.60 -44.87
CA GLY A 13 25.43 5.44 -43.53
C GLY A 13 26.05 6.35 -42.48
N SER A 14 25.18 7.05 -41.75
CA SER A 14 25.47 7.54 -40.42
C SER A 14 25.78 6.33 -39.55
N GLN A 15 27.05 6.17 -39.17
CA GLN A 15 27.38 5.33 -38.03
C GLN A 15 26.51 5.80 -36.87
N PRO A 16 25.83 4.89 -36.13
CA PRO A 16 25.11 5.29 -34.93
C PRO A 16 26.12 5.99 -34.03
N VAL A 17 25.81 7.24 -33.68
CA VAL A 17 26.59 8.06 -32.75
C VAL A 17 26.56 7.31 -31.41
N GLY A 18 27.60 6.54 -31.14
CA GLY A 18 27.77 5.83 -29.88
C GLY A 18 28.08 6.83 -28.75
N PRO A 19 27.84 6.48 -27.49
CA PRO A 19 28.16 7.31 -26.34
C PRO A 19 29.69 7.53 -26.27
N GLY A 20 30.10 8.47 -25.43
CA GLY A 20 31.52 8.64 -25.09
C GLY A 20 32.10 7.38 -24.42
N PRO A 21 33.33 7.43 -23.94
CA PRO A 21 34.01 6.25 -23.41
C PRO A 21 33.17 5.54 -22.33
N ILE A 22 32.86 4.26 -22.55
CA ILE A 22 32.23 3.36 -21.58
C ILE A 22 33.34 2.65 -20.80
N CYS A 23 33.25 2.63 -19.48
CA CYS A 23 34.29 2.06 -18.64
C CYS A 23 33.77 1.45 -17.34
N TRP A 24 34.52 0.48 -16.82
CA TRP A 24 34.26 -0.11 -15.51
C TRP A 24 34.55 0.89 -14.40
N GLY A 25 33.60 1.04 -13.48
CA GLY A 25 33.73 1.97 -12.36
C GLY A 25 34.72 1.48 -11.30
N VAL A 26 35.72 2.31 -11.00
CA VAL A 26 36.68 2.10 -9.90
C VAL A 26 36.36 3.08 -8.77
N LYS A 27 36.42 2.62 -7.53
CA LYS A 27 36.09 3.45 -6.37
C LYS A 27 37.16 4.52 -6.15
N SER A 28 36.77 5.80 -6.21
CA SER A 28 37.61 6.94 -5.84
C SER A 28 36.84 7.87 -4.89
N GLY A 29 37.15 7.77 -3.60
CA GLY A 29 36.41 8.46 -2.54
C GLY A 29 34.94 8.02 -2.48
N LYS A 30 34.02 8.99 -2.63
CA LYS A 30 32.56 8.76 -2.61
C LYS A 30 31.97 8.47 -4.01
N ARG A 31 32.71 8.73 -5.11
CA ARG A 31 32.24 8.55 -6.49
C ARG A 31 32.94 7.35 -7.14
N LEU A 32 32.33 6.79 -8.19
CA LEU A 32 33.04 5.89 -9.08
C LEU A 32 33.65 6.71 -10.20
N VAL A 33 34.89 6.41 -10.56
CA VAL A 33 35.58 7.02 -11.70
C VAL A 33 35.80 5.99 -12.78
N CYS A 34 36.03 6.49 -13.99
CA CYS A 34 36.30 5.67 -15.16
C CYS A 34 37.61 4.89 -14.98
N GLY A 35 37.53 3.56 -14.98
CA GLY A 35 38.67 2.65 -14.95
C GLY A 35 38.98 2.10 -16.33
N GLU A 36 38.94 0.77 -16.46
CA GLU A 36 39.21 0.09 -17.72
C GLU A 36 38.10 0.33 -18.76
N PRO A 37 38.44 0.60 -20.03
CA PRO A 37 37.46 0.78 -21.09
C PRO A 37 36.76 -0.55 -21.43
N VAL A 38 35.49 -0.45 -21.81
CA VAL A 38 34.66 -1.60 -22.19
C VAL A 38 34.65 -1.75 -23.70
N ASN A 39 35.22 -2.85 -24.19
CA ASN A 39 35.28 -3.17 -25.62
C ASN A 39 34.32 -4.31 -26.05
N ASP A 40 33.65 -5.00 -25.11
CA ASP A 40 32.69 -6.07 -25.44
C ASP A 40 31.38 -5.45 -25.94
N LEU A 41 31.08 -5.63 -27.23
CA LEU A 41 29.88 -5.09 -27.89
C LEU A 41 28.57 -5.47 -27.20
N ARG A 42 28.47 -6.66 -26.59
CA ARG A 42 27.24 -7.07 -25.88
C ARG A 42 27.03 -6.27 -24.61
N VAL A 43 28.12 -5.86 -23.95
CA VAL A 43 28.05 -4.97 -22.79
C VAL A 43 27.67 -3.57 -23.24
N VAL A 44 28.26 -3.09 -24.34
CA VAL A 44 27.93 -1.79 -24.94
C VAL A 44 26.43 -1.73 -25.28
N ASP A 45 25.88 -2.76 -25.94
CA ASP A 45 24.45 -2.82 -26.30
C ASP A 45 23.53 -2.75 -25.06
N GLU A 46 23.87 -3.48 -23.98
CA GLU A 46 23.10 -3.42 -22.74
C GLU A 46 23.19 -2.06 -22.05
N VAL A 47 24.36 -1.41 -22.10
CA VAL A 47 24.54 -0.03 -21.61
C VAL A 47 23.67 0.92 -22.40
N MET A 48 23.67 0.82 -23.73
CA MET A 48 22.86 1.69 -24.60
C MET A 48 21.37 1.52 -24.35
N ARG A 49 20.92 0.29 -24.16
CA ARG A 49 19.53 0.01 -23.77
C ARG A 49 19.12 0.74 -22.48
N LEU A 50 20.01 0.81 -21.48
CA LEU A 50 19.75 1.54 -20.24
C LEU A 50 19.81 3.07 -20.42
N VAL A 51 20.75 3.57 -21.23
CA VAL A 51 20.85 4.99 -21.57
C VAL A 51 19.59 5.45 -22.33
N ASP A 52 19.14 4.68 -23.32
CA ASP A 52 17.95 4.98 -24.11
C ASP A 52 16.68 4.99 -23.25
N GLU A 53 16.58 4.07 -22.28
CA GLU A 53 15.48 4.08 -21.30
C GLU A 53 15.50 5.39 -20.48
N PHE A 54 16.67 5.82 -20.02
CA PHE A 54 16.80 7.10 -19.31
C PHE A 54 16.37 8.29 -20.18
N LEU A 55 16.90 8.38 -21.40
CA LEU A 55 16.54 9.44 -22.35
C LEU A 55 15.03 9.46 -22.65
N SER A 56 14.43 8.28 -22.85
CA SER A 56 12.99 8.12 -23.11
C SER A 56 12.15 8.62 -21.93
N ARG A 57 12.51 8.27 -20.70
CA ARG A 57 11.78 8.74 -19.51
C ARG A 57 11.95 10.23 -19.27
N VAL A 58 13.14 10.79 -19.52
CA VAL A 58 13.34 12.24 -19.43
C VAL A 58 12.50 12.97 -20.46
N GLU A 59 12.46 12.51 -21.72
CA GLU A 59 11.64 13.12 -22.77
C GLU A 59 10.15 13.08 -22.41
N ARG A 60 9.66 11.95 -21.87
CA ARG A 60 8.28 11.81 -21.40
C ARG A 60 7.92 12.83 -20.31
N HIS A 61 8.87 13.14 -19.44
CA HIS A 61 8.69 14.03 -18.29
C HIS A 61 9.35 15.40 -18.47
N LYS A 62 9.71 15.79 -19.71
CA LYS A 62 10.46 17.03 -19.99
C LYS A 62 9.78 18.29 -19.48
N ALA A 63 8.44 18.30 -19.47
CA ALA A 63 7.63 19.42 -19.00
C ALA A 63 7.82 19.72 -17.50
N VAL A 64 8.38 18.78 -16.73
CA VAL A 64 8.67 18.93 -15.31
C VAL A 64 10.18 18.93 -15.07
N LEU A 65 10.95 18.11 -15.79
CA LEU A 65 12.40 17.99 -15.58
C LEU A 65 13.21 19.12 -16.21
N LEU A 66 12.76 19.69 -17.34
CA LEU A 66 13.51 20.67 -18.14
C LEU A 66 12.76 21.99 -18.33
N SER A 67 11.72 22.25 -17.54
CA SER A 67 10.91 23.46 -17.62
C SER A 67 11.53 24.64 -16.85
N ASP A 68 11.21 25.87 -17.28
CA ASP A 68 11.52 27.12 -16.57
C ASP A 68 10.53 27.45 -15.46
N SER A 69 9.32 26.91 -15.54
CA SER A 69 8.22 27.28 -14.64
C SER A 69 7.78 26.16 -13.72
N SER A 70 8.01 24.90 -14.11
CA SER A 70 7.62 23.74 -13.32
C SER A 70 8.81 22.85 -12.98
N THR A 71 8.76 22.25 -11.80
CA THR A 71 9.83 21.43 -11.24
C THR A 71 9.28 20.15 -10.60
N PRO A 72 10.13 19.13 -10.40
CA PRO A 72 9.76 17.91 -9.67
C PRO A 72 9.32 18.15 -8.21
N PHE A 73 9.59 19.34 -7.67
CA PHE A 73 9.35 19.71 -6.28
C PHE A 73 8.01 20.44 -6.07
N ASP A 74 7.41 20.98 -7.14
CA ASP A 74 6.19 21.81 -7.03
C ASP A 74 5.05 21.05 -6.32
N TYR A 75 4.86 19.77 -6.67
CA TYR A 75 3.86 18.91 -6.01
C TYR A 75 4.05 18.87 -4.49
N ALA A 76 5.28 18.67 -4.02
CA ALA A 76 5.58 18.60 -2.59
C ALA A 76 5.41 19.96 -1.91
N VAL A 77 5.85 21.04 -2.56
CA VAL A 77 5.68 22.41 -2.06
C VAL A 77 4.20 22.75 -1.88
N ASP A 78 3.38 22.54 -2.90
CA ASP A 78 1.95 22.86 -2.88
C ASP A 78 1.19 21.99 -1.88
N ALA A 79 1.46 20.68 -1.87
CA ALA A 79 0.87 19.75 -0.92
C ALA A 79 1.16 20.15 0.53
N MET A 80 2.41 20.52 0.83
CA MET A 80 2.81 20.91 2.18
C MET A 80 2.24 22.27 2.58
N ILE A 81 2.17 23.25 1.67
CA ILE A 81 1.53 24.56 1.96
C ILE A 81 0.06 24.36 2.36
N ASN A 82 -0.70 23.63 1.53
CA ASN A 82 -2.12 23.41 1.76
C ASN A 82 -2.35 22.63 3.06
N TRP A 83 -1.55 21.59 3.30
CA TRP A 83 -1.64 20.79 4.52
C TRP A 83 -1.28 21.59 5.77
N LEU A 84 -0.22 22.40 5.74
CA LEU A 84 0.18 23.24 6.88
C LEU A 84 -0.90 24.26 7.25
N GLN A 85 -1.60 24.85 6.26
CA GLN A 85 -2.73 25.73 6.49
C GLN A 85 -3.89 24.99 7.19
N ALA A 86 -4.19 23.77 6.76
CA ALA A 86 -5.25 22.96 7.37
C ALA A 86 -4.91 22.57 8.82
N ILE A 87 -3.66 22.17 9.10
CA ILE A 87 -3.20 21.86 10.47
C ILE A 87 -3.24 23.09 11.36
N GLU A 88 -2.86 24.27 10.85
CA GLU A 88 -2.96 25.54 11.61
C GLU A 88 -4.41 25.82 12.03
N GLY A 89 -5.38 25.60 11.13
CA GLY A 89 -6.80 25.71 11.45
C GLY A 89 -7.20 24.78 12.60
N ARG A 90 -6.83 23.50 12.52
CA ARG A 90 -7.14 22.49 13.55
C ARG A 90 -6.47 22.73 14.90
N ILE A 91 -5.30 23.38 14.92
CA ILE A 91 -4.66 23.80 16.18
C ILE A 91 -5.50 24.91 16.84
N LYS A 92 -6.08 25.83 16.05
CA LYS A 92 -6.91 26.95 16.55
C LYS A 92 -8.31 26.54 16.98
N GLU A 93 -8.89 25.52 16.35
CA GLU A 93 -10.21 24.98 16.71
C GLU A 93 -10.28 24.39 18.13
N GLY A 94 -9.12 24.13 18.75
CA GLY A 94 -9.00 23.58 20.08
C GLY A 94 -9.09 22.05 20.09
N SER A 95 -8.25 21.43 20.91
CA SER A 95 -8.24 20.00 21.21
C SER A 95 -7.72 19.80 22.63
N ASP A 96 -7.71 18.56 23.12
CA ASP A 96 -6.92 18.25 24.31
C ASP A 96 -5.43 18.61 24.09
N GLU A 97 -4.72 18.85 25.18
CA GLU A 97 -3.35 19.34 25.17
C GLU A 97 -2.38 18.39 24.45
N ASN A 98 -2.56 17.07 24.60
CA ASN A 98 -1.69 16.09 23.96
C ASN A 98 -1.88 16.10 22.44
N THR A 99 -3.13 16.13 21.96
CA THR A 99 -3.44 16.28 20.53
C THR A 99 -2.94 17.62 19.98
N ALA A 100 -3.04 18.71 20.75
CA ALA A 100 -2.53 20.01 20.34
C ALA A 100 -0.99 20.00 20.20
N ASN A 101 -0.29 19.38 21.15
CA ASN A 101 1.16 19.21 21.13
C ASN A 101 1.61 18.34 19.94
N LEU A 102 0.88 17.26 19.65
CA LEU A 102 1.12 16.43 18.46
C LEU A 102 0.99 17.24 17.17
N ARG A 103 -0.10 17.99 17.01
CA ARG A 103 -0.33 18.85 15.82
C ARG A 103 0.73 19.92 15.65
N ARG A 104 1.18 20.54 16.75
CA ARG A 104 2.29 21.51 16.71
C ARG A 104 3.57 20.84 16.22
N ALA A 105 3.91 19.66 16.71
CA ALA A 105 5.10 18.94 16.25
C ALA A 105 4.99 18.50 14.78
N MET A 106 3.81 18.04 14.35
CA MET A 106 3.52 17.73 12.93
C MET A 106 3.75 18.97 12.05
N ARG A 107 3.21 20.12 12.47
CA ARG A 107 3.38 21.39 11.77
C ARG A 107 4.84 21.82 11.68
N GLU A 108 5.59 21.75 12.78
CA GLU A 108 7.00 22.14 12.77
C GLU A 108 7.85 21.20 11.91
N ALA A 109 7.61 19.87 11.97
CA ALA A 109 8.23 18.93 11.05
C ALA A 109 7.90 19.28 9.59
N GLY A 110 6.63 19.53 9.28
CA GLY A 110 6.21 19.87 7.93
C GLY A 110 6.75 21.20 7.40
N LYS A 111 6.91 22.21 8.25
CA LYS A 111 7.60 23.46 7.87
C LYS A 111 9.03 23.20 7.41
N LYS A 112 9.76 22.34 8.14
CA LYS A 112 11.13 21.96 7.77
C LYS A 112 11.17 21.18 6.46
N MET A 113 10.17 20.33 6.19
CA MET A 113 10.07 19.65 4.89
C MET A 113 9.75 20.64 3.76
N LEU A 114 8.86 21.60 3.99
CA LEU A 114 8.55 22.66 3.01
C LEU A 114 9.77 23.53 2.70
N GLU A 115 10.56 23.88 3.72
CA GLU A 115 11.81 24.62 3.59
C GLU A 115 12.80 23.87 2.68
N LEU A 116 13.04 22.58 2.93
CA LEU A 116 13.88 21.74 2.08
C LEU A 116 13.37 21.63 0.64
N ALA A 117 12.06 21.43 0.45
CA ALA A 117 11.48 21.33 -0.89
C ALA A 117 11.64 22.63 -1.69
N ARG A 118 11.56 23.79 -1.02
CA ARG A 118 11.80 25.09 -1.65
C ARG A 118 13.25 25.31 -2.02
N GLN A 119 14.19 24.98 -1.11
CA GLN A 119 15.63 25.06 -1.40
C GLN A 119 15.98 24.15 -2.59
N ALA A 120 15.52 22.90 -2.57
CA ALA A 120 15.75 21.98 -3.68
C ALA A 120 15.12 22.44 -4.99
N ARG A 121 13.96 23.10 -4.95
CA ARG A 121 13.32 23.73 -6.11
C ARG A 121 14.16 24.87 -6.68
N GLU A 122 14.70 25.73 -5.82
CA GLU A 122 15.56 26.85 -6.22
C GLU A 122 16.84 26.34 -6.88
N GLU A 123 17.55 25.42 -6.21
CA GLU A 123 18.76 24.77 -6.75
C GLU A 123 18.48 23.98 -8.04
N TRP A 124 17.28 23.42 -8.18
CA TRP A 124 16.87 22.76 -9.42
C TRP A 124 16.82 23.73 -10.60
N LEU A 125 16.20 24.89 -10.39
CA LEU A 125 16.05 25.91 -11.43
C LEU A 125 17.38 26.60 -11.76
N SER A 126 18.24 26.81 -10.76
CA SER A 126 19.52 27.52 -10.95
C SER A 126 20.67 26.64 -11.44
N THR A 127 20.66 25.34 -11.13
CA THR A 127 21.85 24.50 -11.34
C THR A 127 21.48 23.14 -11.92
N TYR A 128 20.68 22.32 -11.22
CA TYR A 128 20.51 20.92 -11.62
C TYR A 128 19.85 20.74 -12.98
N ARG A 129 18.86 21.57 -13.31
CA ARG A 129 18.16 21.48 -14.59
C ARG A 129 19.09 21.76 -15.77
N GLU A 130 19.96 22.76 -15.65
CA GLU A 130 20.91 23.11 -16.71
C GLU A 130 21.92 21.98 -16.91
N GLU A 131 22.48 21.44 -15.83
CA GLU A 131 23.38 20.29 -15.88
C GLU A 131 22.72 19.04 -16.48
N LEU A 132 21.44 18.79 -16.15
CA LEU A 132 20.68 17.71 -16.76
C LEU A 132 20.55 17.94 -18.27
N GLY A 133 20.22 19.17 -18.69
CA GLY A 133 20.16 19.55 -20.10
C GLY A 133 21.48 19.31 -20.85
N GLU A 134 22.60 19.73 -20.26
CA GLU A 134 23.94 19.49 -20.79
C GLU A 134 24.29 18.01 -20.89
N LEU A 135 23.99 17.23 -19.85
CA LEU A 135 24.22 15.79 -19.84
C LEU A 135 23.45 15.11 -20.98
N LEU A 136 22.18 15.48 -21.20
CA LEU A 136 21.38 14.94 -22.31
C LEU A 136 21.99 15.31 -23.68
N GLY A 137 22.52 16.53 -23.82
CA GLY A 137 23.25 16.97 -25.01
C GLY A 137 24.51 16.12 -25.26
N LYS A 138 25.31 15.90 -24.21
CA LYS A 138 26.53 15.06 -24.26
C LYS A 138 26.24 13.58 -24.55
N LEU A 139 25.13 13.04 -24.03
CA LEU A 139 24.71 11.67 -24.34
C LEU A 139 24.33 11.52 -25.82
N ARG A 140 23.57 12.48 -26.36
CA ARG A 140 23.11 12.46 -27.77
C ARG A 140 24.24 12.66 -28.78
N SER A 141 25.28 13.40 -28.41
CA SER A 141 26.46 13.67 -29.25
C SER A 141 27.57 12.63 -29.11
N GLY A 142 27.47 11.71 -28.15
CA GLY A 142 28.52 10.72 -27.92
C GLY A 142 29.72 11.23 -27.12
N GLU A 143 29.55 12.29 -26.34
CA GLU A 143 30.61 12.93 -25.57
C GLU A 143 30.58 12.55 -24.08
N ALA A 144 29.43 12.08 -23.58
CA ALA A 144 29.27 11.71 -22.17
C ALA A 144 30.07 10.44 -21.84
N THR A 145 30.88 10.51 -20.77
CA THR A 145 31.52 9.31 -20.19
C THR A 145 30.50 8.49 -19.43
N VAL A 146 30.48 7.17 -19.66
CA VAL A 146 29.52 6.25 -19.05
C VAL A 146 30.24 5.28 -18.12
N VAL A 147 29.96 5.35 -16.82
CA VAL A 147 30.57 4.48 -15.82
C VAL A 147 29.63 3.33 -15.50
N ILE A 148 30.12 2.09 -15.56
CA ILE A 148 29.29 0.90 -15.33
C ILE A 148 29.74 0.08 -14.11
N ARG A 149 28.80 -0.62 -13.48
CA ARG A 149 29.05 -1.54 -12.36
C ARG A 149 28.09 -2.73 -12.40
N GLY A 150 28.59 -3.90 -11.99
CA GLY A 150 27.79 -5.13 -11.88
C GLY A 150 28.04 -6.09 -13.03
N GLU A 151 27.11 -7.02 -13.27
CA GLU A 151 27.24 -8.04 -14.32
C GLU A 151 26.19 -7.84 -15.42
N PRO A 152 26.56 -7.23 -16.56
CA PRO A 152 25.61 -6.84 -17.63
C PRO A 152 24.83 -8.02 -18.19
N LEU A 153 25.52 -9.14 -18.42
CA LEU A 153 24.95 -10.33 -19.07
C LEU A 153 24.33 -11.33 -18.09
N ASN A 154 24.40 -11.06 -16.78
CA ASN A 154 23.83 -11.92 -15.75
C ASN A 154 22.48 -11.36 -15.28
N ILE A 155 21.39 -12.02 -15.66
CA ILE A 155 20.03 -11.59 -15.27
C ILE A 155 19.77 -11.73 -13.77
N ASP A 156 20.50 -12.60 -13.07
CA ASP A 156 20.36 -12.83 -11.64
C ASP A 156 21.10 -11.79 -10.79
N LYS A 157 21.88 -10.91 -11.42
CA LYS A 157 22.59 -9.81 -10.76
C LYS A 157 22.15 -8.47 -11.32
N SER A 158 22.25 -7.44 -10.48
CA SER A 158 22.00 -6.07 -10.90
C SER A 158 23.12 -5.57 -11.81
N PHE A 159 22.74 -4.72 -12.75
CA PHE A 159 23.67 -3.99 -13.61
C PHE A 159 23.31 -2.50 -13.57
N THR A 160 24.31 -1.64 -13.41
CA THR A 160 24.11 -0.22 -13.17
C THR A 160 24.97 0.62 -14.11
N VAL A 161 24.33 1.59 -14.75
CA VAL A 161 24.95 2.69 -15.48
C VAL A 161 24.91 3.94 -14.61
N LEU A 162 26.03 4.65 -14.53
CA LEU A 162 26.21 5.88 -13.77
C LEU A 162 26.72 6.97 -14.71
N LEU A 163 26.03 8.10 -14.68
CA LEU A 163 26.35 9.30 -15.43
C LEU A 163 26.54 10.43 -14.42
N TYR A 164 27.60 11.21 -14.58
CA TYR A 164 27.98 12.25 -13.63
C TYR A 164 28.01 13.61 -14.28
N THR A 165 27.57 14.60 -13.53
CA THR A 165 27.89 16.02 -13.72
C THR A 165 28.55 16.54 -12.44
N ASP A 166 28.72 17.84 -12.33
CA ASP A 166 29.31 18.44 -11.13
C ASP A 166 28.40 18.22 -9.93
N HIS A 167 27.10 18.49 -10.08
CA HIS A 167 26.14 18.44 -8.99
C HIS A 167 25.08 17.32 -9.12
N LEU A 168 25.01 16.59 -10.24
CA LEU A 168 24.13 15.43 -10.43
C LEU A 168 24.88 14.11 -10.59
N ALA A 169 24.22 13.04 -10.16
CA ALA A 169 24.59 11.69 -10.56
C ALA A 169 23.34 10.91 -10.97
N VAL A 170 23.23 10.58 -12.25
CA VAL A 170 22.14 9.75 -12.77
C VAL A 170 22.55 8.29 -12.63
N LYS A 171 21.75 7.53 -11.91
CA LYS A 171 21.87 6.08 -11.77
C LYS A 171 20.73 5.41 -12.51
N VAL A 172 21.08 4.57 -13.49
CA VAL A 172 20.15 3.70 -14.20
C VAL A 172 20.49 2.25 -13.88
N GLU A 173 19.59 1.54 -13.20
CA GLU A 173 19.84 0.17 -12.74
C GLU A 173 18.82 -0.80 -13.32
N ARG A 174 19.30 -1.86 -13.97
CA ARG A 174 18.55 -3.10 -14.20
C ARG A 174 18.58 -3.91 -12.90
N VAL A 175 17.42 -4.08 -12.29
CA VAL A 175 17.27 -4.83 -11.04
C VAL A 175 17.36 -6.34 -11.31
N ALA A 176 18.14 -7.03 -10.49
CA ALA A 176 18.32 -8.47 -10.54
C ALA A 176 16.98 -9.23 -10.57
N LYS A 177 16.88 -10.29 -11.39
CA LYS A 177 15.76 -11.22 -11.54
C LYS A 177 14.45 -10.64 -12.09
N SER A 178 14.12 -9.39 -11.81
CA SER A 178 12.93 -8.73 -12.39
C SER A 178 13.19 -8.21 -13.79
N GLY A 179 14.44 -7.81 -14.08
CA GLY A 179 14.80 -7.09 -15.31
C GLY A 179 14.23 -5.67 -15.38
N SER A 180 13.51 -5.22 -14.34
CA SER A 180 12.94 -3.88 -14.28
C SER A 180 14.05 -2.83 -14.23
N ILE A 181 13.86 -1.73 -14.94
CA ILE A 181 14.80 -0.61 -14.96
C ILE A 181 14.32 0.47 -13.98
N THR A 182 15.22 0.89 -13.10
CA THR A 182 15.05 2.02 -12.20
C THR A 182 15.95 3.16 -12.66
N VAL A 183 15.41 4.38 -12.65
CA VAL A 183 16.14 5.60 -13.02
C VAL A 183 16.03 6.56 -11.85
N SER A 184 17.17 6.99 -11.33
CA SER A 184 17.25 7.94 -10.22
C SER A 184 18.30 9.02 -10.51
N ILE A 185 17.94 10.27 -10.30
CA ILE A 185 18.86 11.41 -10.32
C ILE A 185 19.21 11.74 -8.87
N MET A 186 20.43 11.45 -8.45
CA MET A 186 20.96 11.82 -7.15
C MET A 186 21.39 13.28 -7.18
N LEU A 187 20.95 14.06 -6.19
CA LEU A 187 21.23 15.49 -6.06
C LEU A 187 22.40 15.65 -5.08
N THR A 188 23.50 16.25 -5.53
CA THR A 188 24.67 16.50 -4.66
C THR A 188 24.79 17.99 -4.36
N GLY A 189 25.21 18.31 -3.14
CA GLY A 189 25.30 19.70 -2.67
C GLY A 189 24.05 20.21 -1.96
N LEU A 190 22.92 19.48 -1.99
CA LEU A 190 21.77 19.82 -1.15
C LEU A 190 22.04 19.47 0.31
N ASP A 191 22.03 20.50 1.15
CA ASP A 191 22.05 20.33 2.59
C ASP A 191 20.72 19.80 3.11
N GLY A 192 20.79 19.01 4.17
CA GLY A 192 19.63 18.58 4.94
C GLY A 192 19.35 19.50 6.11
N VAL A 193 18.24 19.21 6.80
CA VAL A 193 17.82 19.92 8.00
C VAL A 193 17.65 18.97 9.16
N HIS A 194 17.95 19.45 10.37
CA HIS A 194 17.57 18.76 11.59
C HIS A 194 16.14 19.11 11.99
N VAL A 195 15.30 18.08 12.12
CA VAL A 195 13.97 18.16 12.72
C VAL A 195 14.07 17.63 14.15
N ILE A 196 13.78 18.49 15.11
CA ILE A 196 13.79 18.15 16.53
C ILE A 196 12.35 18.00 17.02
N THR A 197 12.00 16.81 17.48
CA THR A 197 10.65 16.49 17.94
C THR A 197 10.67 16.05 19.41
N PRO A 198 9.74 16.55 20.24
CA PRO A 198 9.60 16.06 21.61
C PRO A 198 9.03 14.64 21.62
N LYS A 199 9.19 13.94 22.75
CA LYS A 199 8.51 12.66 22.99
C LYS A 199 7.03 12.92 23.25
N LEU A 200 6.18 12.57 22.29
CA LEU A 200 4.73 12.81 22.33
C LEU A 200 3.91 11.57 22.65
N PHE A 201 4.43 10.41 22.28
CA PHE A 201 3.81 9.11 22.51
C PHE A 201 4.49 8.44 23.72
N SER A 202 3.74 7.60 24.45
CA SER A 202 4.31 6.75 25.50
C SER A 202 5.27 5.71 24.92
N ASP A 203 6.13 5.12 25.75
CA ASP A 203 7.05 4.07 25.28
C ASP A 203 6.31 2.82 24.79
N ASP A 204 5.16 2.52 25.39
CA ASP A 204 4.28 1.41 25.01
C ASP A 204 3.73 1.56 23.57
N LEU A 205 3.63 2.79 23.07
CA LEU A 205 3.26 3.07 21.67
C LEU A 205 4.51 3.24 20.79
N LEU A 206 5.50 4.01 21.23
CA LEU A 206 6.68 4.34 20.43
C LEU A 206 7.50 3.12 20.05
N ARG A 207 7.75 2.22 21.00
CA ARG A 207 8.62 1.07 20.76
C ARG A 207 8.03 0.14 19.70
N PRO A 208 6.75 -0.29 19.78
CA PRO A 208 6.13 -1.05 18.70
C PRO A 208 6.07 -0.32 17.37
N MET A 209 5.77 0.99 17.36
CA MET A 209 5.74 1.79 16.14
C MET A 209 7.10 1.80 15.41
N ARG A 210 8.20 2.00 16.17
CA ARG A 210 9.56 1.96 15.64
C ARG A 210 9.92 0.59 15.09
N TYR A 211 9.54 -0.49 15.79
CA TYR A 211 9.74 -1.85 15.29
C TYR A 211 8.99 -2.08 13.98
N GLY A 212 7.77 -1.58 13.83
CA GLY A 212 7.01 -1.73 12.58
C GLY A 212 7.67 -1.01 11.40
N LEU A 213 8.21 0.19 11.63
CA LEU A 213 8.98 0.92 10.62
C LEU A 213 10.29 0.20 10.27
N LEU A 214 11.07 -0.25 11.27
CA LEU A 214 12.32 -0.98 11.08
C LEU A 214 12.15 -2.31 10.37
N MET A 215 11.05 -3.02 10.61
CA MET A 215 10.80 -4.30 9.96
C MET A 215 10.36 -4.17 8.49
N THR A 216 9.97 -2.96 8.07
CA THR A 216 9.49 -2.66 6.71
C THR A 216 10.50 -1.84 5.91
N ASP A 217 10.20 -0.56 5.68
CA ASP A 217 10.93 0.36 4.79
C ASP A 217 12.24 0.87 5.39
N ALA A 218 12.34 0.94 6.71
CA ALA A 218 13.52 1.48 7.36
C ALA A 218 14.67 0.46 7.42
N THR A 219 15.90 0.96 7.52
CA THR A 219 17.15 0.19 7.63
C THR A 219 17.95 0.67 8.84
N ILE A 220 19.00 -0.07 9.19
CA ILE A 220 19.96 0.32 10.22
C ILE A 220 21.31 0.46 9.51
N ASP A 221 21.71 1.69 9.18
CA ASP A 221 23.00 1.98 8.54
C ASP A 221 23.97 2.60 9.54
N LYS A 222 25.13 1.98 9.74
CA LYS A 222 26.16 2.41 10.71
C LYS A 222 25.60 2.67 12.12
N GLY A 223 24.60 1.88 12.50
CA GLY A 223 23.89 1.97 13.78
C GLY A 223 22.77 3.02 13.83
N TYR A 224 22.54 3.79 12.76
CA TYR A 224 21.44 4.75 12.69
C TYR A 224 20.21 4.12 12.04
N PRO A 225 19.01 4.25 12.65
CA PRO A 225 17.76 4.04 11.93
C PRO A 225 17.66 5.02 10.77
N GLN A 226 17.42 4.51 9.57
CA GLN A 226 17.25 5.29 8.35
C GLN A 226 16.03 4.84 7.55
N MET A 227 15.38 5.73 6.82
CA MET A 227 14.32 5.39 5.89
C MET A 227 14.41 6.28 4.65
N ASP A 228 14.30 5.66 3.49
CA ASP A 228 14.06 6.38 2.23
C ASP A 228 12.58 6.29 1.91
N THR A 229 11.94 7.41 1.58
CA THR A 229 10.52 7.44 1.22
C THR A 229 10.22 8.48 0.16
N ASN A 230 9.21 8.21 -0.66
CA ASN A 230 8.62 9.19 -1.58
C ASN A 230 7.27 9.74 -1.07
N GLN A 231 6.87 9.40 0.16
CA GLN A 231 5.60 9.79 0.76
C GLN A 231 5.84 10.93 1.76
N LEU A 232 5.18 12.07 1.54
CA LEU A 232 5.20 13.24 2.41
C LEU A 232 4.73 12.88 3.82
N TRP A 233 3.65 12.09 3.93
CA TRP A 233 3.14 11.71 5.25
C TRP A 233 4.15 10.83 6.02
N GLN A 234 4.91 9.95 5.36
CA GLN A 234 5.96 9.16 6.02
C GLN A 234 7.11 10.04 6.49
N ALA A 235 7.48 11.06 5.71
CA ALA A 235 8.51 12.04 6.09
C ALA A 235 8.12 12.84 7.34
N VAL A 236 6.82 13.10 7.55
CA VAL A 236 6.31 13.75 8.78
C VAL A 236 6.18 12.76 9.95
N VAL A 237 5.70 11.52 9.72
CA VAL A 237 5.57 10.50 10.78
C VAL A 237 6.92 10.12 11.37
N TRP A 238 7.95 10.01 10.53
CA TRP A 238 9.27 9.55 10.95
C TRP A 238 9.80 10.31 12.18
N PRO A 239 10.01 11.65 12.14
CA PRO A 239 10.54 12.36 13.29
C PRO A 239 9.61 12.26 14.53
N LEU A 240 8.30 12.07 14.36
CA LEU A 240 7.37 11.91 15.49
C LEU A 240 7.54 10.55 16.19
N THR A 241 7.92 9.51 15.44
CA THR A 241 8.24 8.19 16.00
C THR A 241 9.65 8.12 16.60
N TRP A 242 10.53 9.05 16.23
CA TRP A 242 11.92 9.14 16.67
C TRP A 242 12.21 10.47 17.39
N PRO A 243 11.64 10.72 18.59
CA PRO A 243 11.88 11.94 19.36
C PRO A 243 13.37 12.23 19.53
N GLY A 244 13.72 13.50 19.48
CA GLY A 244 15.10 13.99 19.39
C GLY A 244 15.45 14.49 17.99
N ARG A 245 16.74 14.52 17.66
CA ARG A 245 17.26 15.01 16.38
C ARG A 245 17.11 13.96 15.28
N ASN A 246 16.38 14.34 14.23
CA ASN A 246 16.30 13.62 12.97
C ASN A 246 16.94 14.46 11.88
N TYR A 247 17.85 13.89 11.10
CA TYR A 247 18.36 14.53 9.90
C TYR A 247 17.50 14.12 8.71
N VAL A 248 17.02 15.10 7.97
CA VAL A 248 16.18 14.90 6.79
C VAL A 248 16.77 15.66 5.62
N PHE A 249 16.81 15.05 4.45
CA PHE A 249 17.18 15.72 3.20
C PHE A 249 16.52 15.05 2.00
N ILE A 250 16.52 15.74 0.86
CA ILE A 250 16.06 15.16 -0.40
C ILE A 250 17.26 14.55 -1.11
N SER A 251 17.31 13.22 -1.19
CA SER A 251 18.48 12.50 -1.68
C SER A 251 18.48 12.32 -3.20
N SER A 252 17.30 12.20 -3.81
CA SER A 252 17.19 11.92 -5.24
C SER A 252 15.80 12.17 -5.81
N LEU A 253 15.72 12.16 -7.14
CA LEU A 253 14.50 12.09 -7.93
C LEU A 253 14.40 10.73 -8.62
N GLY A 254 13.35 9.97 -8.35
CA GLY A 254 13.01 8.77 -9.12
C GLY A 254 12.20 9.13 -10.36
N ILE A 255 12.65 8.68 -11.53
CA ILE A 255 11.92 8.87 -12.80
C ILE A 255 11.26 7.55 -13.17
N ASN A 256 9.96 7.44 -12.86
CA ASN A 256 9.16 6.27 -13.19
C ASN A 256 8.45 6.45 -14.53
N ASP A 257 7.76 5.40 -14.97
CA ASP A 257 7.04 5.47 -16.24
C ASP A 257 5.92 6.52 -16.27
N GLY A 258 5.22 6.68 -15.16
CA GLY A 258 4.05 7.57 -15.06
C GLY A 258 4.29 8.87 -14.30
N ASP A 259 5.38 8.97 -13.53
CA ASP A 259 5.63 10.13 -12.68
C ASP A 259 7.11 10.34 -12.35
N VAL A 260 7.43 11.52 -11.82
CA VAL A 260 8.70 11.86 -11.18
C VAL A 260 8.43 12.06 -9.70
N LYS A 261 9.21 11.41 -8.83
CA LYS A 261 9.03 11.50 -7.37
C LYS A 261 10.32 11.90 -6.68
N ILE A 262 10.21 12.83 -5.73
CA ILE A 262 11.28 13.12 -4.78
C ILE A 262 11.44 11.95 -3.80
N THR A 263 12.68 11.68 -3.41
CA THR A 263 13.01 10.72 -2.35
C THR A 263 13.59 11.46 -1.17
N TRP A 264 12.92 11.37 -0.04
CA TRP A 264 13.38 11.86 1.26
C TRP A 264 14.22 10.79 1.92
N GLN A 265 15.41 11.14 2.37
CA GLN A 265 16.21 10.31 3.26
C GLN A 265 16.10 10.84 4.69
N LEU A 266 15.71 9.96 5.60
CA LEU A 266 15.33 10.27 6.96
C LEU A 266 16.24 9.49 7.90
N THR A 267 16.93 10.15 8.83
CA THR A 267 17.89 9.51 9.74
C THR A 267 17.65 9.93 11.18
N ALA A 268 17.42 8.97 12.09
CA ALA A 268 17.24 9.23 13.52
C ALA A 268 18.60 9.31 14.23
N ILE A 269 19.16 10.52 14.34
CA ILE A 269 20.55 10.76 14.78
C ILE A 269 20.75 10.39 16.25
N ASP A 270 19.81 10.79 17.12
CA ASP A 270 19.91 10.52 18.57
C ASP A 270 19.60 9.06 18.93
N HIS A 271 19.26 8.21 17.96
CA HIS A 271 18.95 6.79 18.14
C HIS A 271 20.06 5.87 17.62
N ARG A 272 21.28 6.40 17.47
CA ARG A 272 22.44 5.61 17.05
C ARG A 272 22.73 4.49 18.05
N GLY A 273 22.87 3.26 17.56
CA GLY A 273 23.26 2.11 18.36
C GLY A 273 22.15 1.55 19.26
N VAL A 274 20.93 2.12 19.19
CA VAL A 274 19.78 1.61 19.95
C VAL A 274 19.32 0.24 19.41
N PHE A 275 19.53 -0.03 18.13
CA PHE A 275 19.19 -1.30 17.48
C PHE A 275 20.45 -1.86 16.81
N GLY A 276 20.82 -3.11 17.11
CA GLY A 276 21.97 -3.75 16.48
C GLY A 276 21.63 -4.29 15.09
N SER A 277 20.50 -5.01 14.97
CA SER A 277 20.07 -5.59 13.69
C SER A 277 18.56 -5.75 13.55
N LYS A 278 18.07 -5.95 12.32
CA LYS A 278 16.66 -6.32 12.10
C LYS A 278 16.31 -7.69 12.69
N ALA A 279 17.29 -8.58 12.86
CA ALA A 279 17.10 -9.88 13.50
C ALA A 279 16.73 -9.71 14.98
N GLU A 280 17.49 -8.90 15.71
CA GLU A 280 17.18 -8.54 17.10
C GLU A 280 15.81 -7.86 17.22
N VAL A 281 15.49 -6.93 16.31
CA VAL A 281 14.17 -6.29 16.28
C VAL A 281 13.05 -7.32 16.08
N ALA A 282 13.24 -8.31 15.21
CA ALA A 282 12.25 -9.36 15.00
C ALA A 282 12.03 -10.21 16.27
N GLU A 283 13.09 -10.57 17.00
CA GLU A 283 12.97 -11.27 18.29
C GLU A 283 12.22 -10.44 19.33
N GLU A 284 12.53 -9.15 19.41
CA GLU A 284 11.87 -8.21 20.32
C GLU A 284 10.38 -8.05 20.01
N VAL A 285 10.00 -8.03 18.73
CA VAL A 285 8.60 -8.01 18.29
C VAL A 285 7.83 -9.24 18.81
N LEU A 286 8.47 -10.41 18.84
CA LEU A 286 7.83 -11.64 19.34
C LEU A 286 7.57 -11.59 20.85
N ARG A 287 8.35 -10.79 21.60
CA ARG A 287 8.21 -10.60 23.05
C ARG A 287 7.17 -9.54 23.44
N LEU A 288 6.64 -8.76 22.48
CA LEU A 288 5.60 -7.77 22.75
C LEU A 288 4.33 -8.45 23.31
N ASP A 289 3.58 -7.77 24.17
CA ASP A 289 2.21 -8.22 24.48
C ASP A 289 1.27 -8.01 23.27
N ASP A 290 0.02 -8.47 23.37
CA ASP A 290 -0.92 -8.41 22.24
C ASP A 290 -1.33 -6.98 21.85
N ASN A 291 -1.38 -6.04 22.80
CA ASN A 291 -1.69 -4.64 22.51
C ASN A 291 -0.53 -3.99 21.74
N ALA A 292 0.68 -4.13 22.27
CA ALA A 292 1.90 -3.65 21.65
C ALA A 292 2.12 -4.29 20.27
N PHE A 293 1.89 -5.60 20.13
CA PHE A 293 1.99 -6.29 18.85
C PHE A 293 1.00 -5.73 17.81
N ILE A 294 -0.22 -5.40 18.22
CA ILE A 294 -1.21 -4.76 17.33
C ILE A 294 -0.76 -3.36 16.91
N THR A 295 -0.16 -2.57 17.80
CA THR A 295 0.44 -1.27 17.44
C THR A 295 1.61 -1.43 16.47
N PHE A 296 2.46 -2.44 16.67
CA PHE A 296 3.52 -2.80 15.71
C PHE A 296 2.92 -3.08 14.32
N LEU A 297 1.86 -3.89 14.25
CA LEU A 297 1.20 -4.24 12.99
C LEU A 297 0.63 -3.02 12.25
N LEU A 298 0.13 -2.00 12.96
CA LEU A 298 -0.33 -0.76 12.33
C LEU A 298 0.79 -0.15 11.50
N THR A 299 1.94 0.14 12.12
CA THR A 299 3.08 0.76 11.43
C THR A 299 3.69 -0.13 10.36
N ALA A 300 3.72 -1.46 10.55
CA ALA A 300 4.16 -2.38 9.53
C ALA A 300 3.23 -2.36 8.30
N VAL A 301 1.91 -2.29 8.51
CA VAL A 301 0.94 -2.17 7.41
C VAL A 301 1.05 -0.80 6.73
N LEU A 302 1.32 0.26 7.50
CA LEU A 302 1.51 1.60 6.95
C LEU A 302 2.77 1.71 6.07
N GLY A 303 3.85 0.98 6.38
CA GLY A 303 5.01 0.81 5.50
C GLY A 303 4.72 -0.08 4.30
N ASP A 304 4.84 -1.39 4.46
CA ASP A 304 4.80 -2.40 3.38
C ASP A 304 3.40 -2.99 3.10
N GLY A 305 2.37 -2.56 3.83
CA GLY A 305 1.02 -3.11 3.71
C GLY A 305 0.07 -2.36 2.78
N SER A 306 -1.15 -2.89 2.67
CA SER A 306 -2.27 -2.30 1.94
C SER A 306 -3.56 -2.39 2.75
N VAL A 307 -4.42 -1.40 2.57
CA VAL A 307 -5.77 -1.34 3.12
C VAL A 307 -6.76 -1.25 1.95
N ASP A 308 -7.77 -2.10 1.96
CA ASP A 308 -8.82 -2.18 0.94
C ASP A 308 -10.19 -2.03 1.61
N THR A 309 -11.04 -1.20 1.03
CA THR A 309 -12.35 -0.79 1.55
C THR A 309 -13.49 -1.19 0.62
N GLU A 310 -13.21 -1.84 -0.50
CA GLU A 310 -14.27 -2.32 -1.39
C GLU A 310 -15.12 -3.35 -0.64
N LYS A 311 -16.46 -3.27 -0.73
CA LYS A 311 -17.40 -4.07 0.09
C LYS A 311 -17.15 -5.59 0.03
N GLU A 312 -16.61 -6.10 -1.06
CA GLU A 312 -16.28 -7.53 -1.26
C GLU A 312 -14.83 -7.87 -0.89
N ARG A 313 -14.00 -6.87 -0.59
CA ARG A 313 -12.55 -6.98 -0.38
C ARG A 313 -12.03 -6.21 0.83
N GLU A 314 -12.92 -5.74 1.73
CA GLU A 314 -12.58 -5.16 3.04
C GLU A 314 -11.41 -5.96 3.66
N SER A 315 -10.20 -5.42 3.64
CA SER A 315 -9.02 -6.18 4.04
C SER A 315 -7.84 -5.31 4.42
N ILE A 316 -7.01 -5.84 5.31
CA ILE A 316 -5.71 -5.30 5.65
C ILE A 316 -4.70 -6.40 5.35
N ARG A 317 -3.69 -6.07 4.54
CA ARG A 317 -2.69 -7.04 4.07
C ARG A 317 -1.29 -6.52 4.26
N LEU A 318 -0.37 -7.41 4.59
CA LEU A 318 1.07 -7.19 4.53
C LEU A 318 1.66 -8.08 3.44
N THR A 319 2.55 -7.54 2.61
CA THR A 319 3.23 -8.30 1.56
C THR A 319 4.70 -8.44 1.92
N ILE A 320 5.19 -9.67 2.04
CA ILE A 320 6.55 -9.97 2.48
C ILE A 320 7.27 -10.70 1.34
N GLY A 321 8.40 -10.15 0.87
CA GLY A 321 9.24 -10.82 -0.13
C GLY A 321 9.79 -12.14 0.40
N ASN A 322 9.90 -13.17 -0.46
CA ASN A 322 10.40 -14.48 -0.05
C ASN A 322 11.79 -14.43 0.62
N SER A 323 12.66 -13.50 0.22
CA SER A 323 13.97 -13.29 0.85
C SER A 323 13.88 -12.76 2.29
N LYS A 324 12.83 -12.01 2.63
CA LYS A 324 12.59 -11.48 3.98
C LYS A 324 11.75 -12.44 4.84
N TYR A 325 11.04 -13.40 4.25
CA TYR A 325 10.10 -14.26 4.96
C TYR A 325 10.74 -15.09 6.09
N GLY A 326 11.99 -15.51 5.94
CA GLY A 326 12.72 -16.22 6.99
C GLY A 326 12.80 -15.41 8.30
N LEU A 327 13.11 -14.12 8.19
CA LEU A 327 13.15 -13.18 9.30
C LEU A 327 11.75 -12.92 9.91
N TRP A 328 10.71 -12.92 9.07
CA TRP A 328 9.33 -12.64 9.47
C TRP A 328 8.56 -13.86 9.98
N ARG A 329 9.10 -15.08 9.87
CA ARG A 329 8.34 -16.32 10.08
C ARG A 329 7.58 -16.35 11.42
N GLY A 330 8.27 -16.12 12.54
CA GLY A 330 7.62 -16.11 13.86
C GLY A 330 6.57 -15.01 14.01
N ILE A 331 6.79 -13.85 13.38
CA ILE A 331 5.84 -12.73 13.40
C ILE A 331 4.58 -13.14 12.63
N VAL A 332 4.74 -13.78 11.46
CA VAL A 332 3.64 -14.30 10.65
C VAL A 332 2.84 -15.37 11.39
N GLU A 333 3.50 -16.30 12.07
CA GLU A 333 2.84 -17.32 12.92
C GLU A 333 1.95 -16.66 13.99
N ARG A 334 2.46 -15.60 14.63
CA ARG A 334 1.68 -14.81 15.59
C ARG A 334 0.54 -14.01 14.93
N MET A 335 0.73 -13.48 13.73
CA MET A 335 -0.37 -12.87 12.98
C MET A 335 -1.46 -13.90 12.66
N VAL A 336 -1.09 -15.13 12.31
CA VAL A 336 -2.03 -16.22 12.04
C VAL A 336 -2.81 -16.61 13.30
N SER A 337 -2.20 -16.59 14.49
CA SER A 337 -2.93 -16.81 15.75
C SER A 337 -3.95 -15.68 16.04
N LEU A 338 -3.65 -14.44 15.63
CA LEU A 338 -4.61 -13.33 15.59
C LEU A 338 -5.61 -13.41 14.43
N GLY A 339 -5.55 -14.51 13.66
CA GLY A 339 -6.41 -14.93 12.56
C GLY A 339 -6.32 -14.12 11.28
N PHE A 340 -5.12 -13.62 11.00
CA PHE A 340 -4.69 -13.39 9.63
C PHE A 340 -4.58 -14.72 8.87
N LYS A 341 -4.64 -14.65 7.55
CA LYS A 341 -4.44 -15.78 6.64
C LYS A 341 -3.20 -15.53 5.81
N GLU A 342 -2.39 -16.56 5.67
CA GLU A 342 -1.23 -16.56 4.77
C GLU A 342 -1.62 -17.11 3.40
N HIS A 343 -1.14 -16.44 2.35
CA HIS A 343 -1.31 -16.84 0.95
C HIS A 343 0.00 -16.68 0.17
N ASP A 344 0.32 -17.70 -0.63
CA ASP A 344 1.51 -17.69 -1.49
C ASP A 344 1.19 -17.08 -2.85
N ASN A 345 1.88 -15.98 -3.19
CA ASN A 345 1.86 -15.46 -4.55
C ASN A 345 3.12 -15.89 -5.28
N LYS A 346 3.06 -17.10 -5.87
CA LYS A 346 4.18 -17.72 -6.59
C LYS A 346 4.68 -16.86 -7.76
N ARG A 347 3.78 -16.15 -8.44
CA ARG A 347 4.12 -15.28 -9.58
C ARG A 347 5.02 -14.12 -9.16
N LEU A 348 4.68 -13.48 -8.04
CA LEU A 348 5.43 -12.32 -7.52
C LEU A 348 6.56 -12.71 -6.55
N LYS A 349 6.70 -14.00 -6.20
CA LYS A 349 7.67 -14.50 -5.21
C LYS A 349 7.53 -13.76 -3.85
N VAL A 350 6.29 -13.55 -3.44
CA VAL A 350 5.93 -12.91 -2.16
C VAL A 350 4.91 -13.75 -1.40
N LYS A 351 4.88 -13.55 -0.09
CA LYS A 351 3.86 -14.04 0.84
C LYS A 351 2.92 -12.89 1.17
N VAL A 352 1.62 -13.12 1.09
CA VAL A 352 0.58 -12.13 1.43
C VAL A 352 -0.12 -12.59 2.71
N ILE A 353 -0.02 -11.78 3.76
CA ILE A 353 -0.62 -12.06 5.06
C ILE A 353 -1.77 -11.08 5.29
N GLY A 354 -3.00 -11.58 5.31
CA GLY A 354 -4.20 -10.74 5.26
C GLY A 354 -5.23 -11.04 6.32
N ILE A 355 -5.89 -10.00 6.84
CA ILE A 355 -7.12 -10.10 7.63
C ILE A 355 -8.25 -9.44 6.83
N TYR A 356 -9.45 -10.01 6.91
CA TYR A 356 -10.54 -9.72 5.96
C TYR A 356 -11.86 -9.42 6.68
N SER A 357 -12.74 -8.71 5.96
CA SER A 357 -14.13 -8.44 6.32
C SER A 357 -14.26 -7.79 7.69
N SER A 358 -15.20 -8.25 8.53
CA SER A 358 -15.46 -7.69 9.84
C SER A 358 -14.25 -7.69 10.79
N ARG A 359 -13.32 -8.63 10.62
CA ARG A 359 -12.09 -8.67 11.42
C ARG A 359 -11.12 -7.55 11.03
N ALA A 360 -11.05 -7.21 9.74
CA ALA A 360 -10.25 -6.08 9.27
C ALA A 360 -10.83 -4.75 9.77
N VAL A 361 -12.16 -4.61 9.72
CA VAL A 361 -12.88 -3.46 10.29
C VAL A 361 -12.62 -3.34 11.79
N ALA A 362 -12.74 -4.44 12.54
CA ALA A 362 -12.48 -4.43 13.99
C ALA A 362 -11.04 -4.06 14.33
N LEU A 363 -10.07 -4.55 13.54
CA LEU A 363 -8.66 -4.18 13.71
C LEU A 363 -8.42 -2.69 13.42
N ALA A 364 -8.99 -2.16 12.33
CA ALA A 364 -8.90 -0.74 11.99
C ALA A 364 -9.51 0.16 13.08
N GLN A 365 -10.68 -0.21 13.60
CA GLN A 365 -11.32 0.49 14.72
C GLN A 365 -10.47 0.44 15.99
N ARG A 366 -9.84 -0.70 16.28
CA ARG A 366 -8.94 -0.82 17.44
C ARG A 366 -7.71 0.07 17.29
N TRP A 367 -7.09 0.11 16.11
CA TRP A 367 -5.94 0.99 15.84
C TRP A 367 -6.28 2.47 16.02
N LEU A 368 -7.46 2.89 15.56
CA LEU A 368 -7.93 4.28 15.68
C LEU A 368 -8.73 4.53 16.97
N GLY A 369 -8.70 3.59 17.91
CA GLY A 369 -9.28 3.77 19.24
C GLY A 369 -8.39 4.62 20.15
N ASP A 370 -7.09 4.67 19.89
CA ASP A 370 -6.16 5.60 20.56
C ASP A 370 -6.30 7.00 19.95
N LEU A 371 -6.52 8.00 20.81
CA LEU A 371 -6.79 9.38 20.38
C LEU A 371 -5.63 10.02 19.63
N LEU A 372 -4.37 9.75 20.03
CA LEU A 372 -3.19 10.33 19.40
C LEU A 372 -2.91 9.67 18.05
N ILE A 373 -3.03 8.34 17.96
CA ILE A 373 -2.94 7.62 16.69
C ILE A 373 -4.03 8.10 15.73
N ARG A 374 -5.26 8.25 16.23
CA ARG A 374 -6.38 8.74 15.43
C ARG A 374 -6.12 10.14 14.91
N ALA A 375 -5.71 11.08 15.77
CA ALA A 375 -5.37 12.45 15.37
C ALA A 375 -4.25 12.46 14.32
N LEU A 376 -3.16 11.71 14.54
CA LEU A 376 -2.06 11.56 13.59
C LEU A 376 -2.55 11.09 12.21
N VAL A 377 -3.37 10.03 12.17
CA VAL A 377 -3.87 9.46 10.91
C VAL A 377 -4.85 10.40 10.22
N GLU A 378 -5.80 11.00 10.94
CA GLU A 378 -6.76 11.97 10.39
C GLU A 378 -6.06 13.20 9.80
N ASP A 379 -5.10 13.76 10.53
CA ASP A 379 -4.38 14.96 10.14
C ASP A 379 -3.44 14.70 8.94
N LEU A 380 -2.74 13.56 8.91
CA LEU A 380 -1.89 13.19 7.76
C LEU A 380 -2.67 12.72 6.53
N SER A 381 -3.88 12.16 6.70
CA SER A 381 -4.70 11.68 5.58
C SER A 381 -5.11 12.78 4.59
N GLN A 382 -4.96 14.05 4.99
CA GLN A 382 -5.21 15.22 4.17
C GLN A 382 -4.10 15.49 3.13
N LEU A 383 -2.91 14.89 3.30
CA LEU A 383 -1.88 14.95 2.28
C LEU A 383 -2.32 14.16 1.04
N PRO A 384 -2.06 14.65 -0.18
CA PRO A 384 -2.57 14.04 -1.42
C PRO A 384 -2.10 12.59 -1.62
N ASP A 385 -0.89 12.24 -1.20
CA ASP A 385 -0.31 10.89 -1.29
C ASP A 385 -0.76 9.91 -0.19
N ALA A 386 -1.48 10.40 0.83
CA ALA A 386 -1.90 9.61 2.00
C ALA A 386 -3.14 8.71 1.78
N GLU A 387 -3.27 8.10 0.59
CA GLU A 387 -4.42 7.27 0.22
C GLU A 387 -4.60 6.07 1.15
N LYS A 388 -3.49 5.48 1.60
CA LYS A 388 -3.49 4.37 2.57
C LYS A 388 -4.15 4.79 3.91
N LEU A 389 -3.89 6.01 4.37
CA LEU A 389 -4.47 6.55 5.61
C LEU A 389 -5.97 6.82 5.45
N ARG A 390 -6.39 7.41 4.31
CA ARG A 390 -7.82 7.62 3.99
C ARG A 390 -8.61 6.32 3.94
N ARG A 391 -8.02 5.26 3.36
CA ARG A 391 -8.64 3.93 3.34
C ARG A 391 -8.72 3.32 4.74
N LEU A 392 -7.72 3.53 5.59
CA LEU A 392 -7.78 3.10 6.99
C LEU A 392 -8.92 3.78 7.75
N LEU A 393 -9.08 5.11 7.61
CA LEU A 393 -10.20 5.86 8.19
C LEU A 393 -11.55 5.36 7.69
N THR A 394 -11.66 5.16 6.37
CA THR A 394 -12.87 4.62 5.73
C THR A 394 -13.19 3.24 6.29
N LEU A 395 -12.20 2.34 6.38
CA LEU A 395 -12.37 0.99 6.90
C LEU A 395 -12.83 0.99 8.37
N ALA A 396 -12.24 1.86 9.20
CA ALA A 396 -12.62 1.99 10.61
C ALA A 396 -14.03 2.58 10.80
N SER A 397 -14.49 3.44 9.88
CA SER A 397 -15.85 3.97 9.93
C SER A 397 -16.94 2.94 9.59
N LEU A 398 -16.56 1.80 8.99
CA LEU A 398 -17.52 0.74 8.67
C LEU A 398 -18.03 0.07 9.95
N ARG A 399 -19.29 -0.34 9.94
CA ARG A 399 -19.86 -1.13 11.05
C ARG A 399 -19.26 -2.54 11.04
N ILE A 400 -18.78 -3.00 12.20
CA ILE A 400 -18.40 -4.41 12.38
C ILE A 400 -19.64 -5.28 12.16
N LYS A 401 -19.58 -6.12 11.13
CA LYS A 401 -20.63 -7.11 10.84
C LYS A 401 -20.44 -8.32 11.77
N PRO A 402 -21.40 -8.67 12.64
CA PRO A 402 -21.21 -9.77 13.58
C PRO A 402 -20.96 -11.09 12.84
N LEU A 403 -19.99 -11.87 13.35
CA LEU A 403 -19.73 -13.22 12.88
C LEU A 403 -21.01 -14.06 13.08
N GLY A 404 -21.40 -14.83 12.06
CA GLY A 404 -22.60 -15.66 12.16
C GLY A 404 -23.93 -14.92 12.11
N ARG A 405 -23.98 -13.65 11.70
CA ARG A 405 -25.24 -12.89 11.57
C ARG A 405 -26.27 -13.51 10.60
N SER A 406 -25.79 -14.35 9.70
CA SER A 406 -26.61 -15.13 8.77
C SER A 406 -26.69 -16.59 9.16
N MET A 407 -26.17 -17.01 10.32
CA MET A 407 -26.20 -18.39 10.78
C MET A 407 -27.45 -18.64 11.64
N VAL A 408 -28.10 -19.78 11.39
CA VAL A 408 -29.13 -20.37 12.24
C VAL A 408 -28.56 -21.66 12.83
N GLU A 409 -28.78 -21.88 14.12
CA GLU A 409 -28.57 -23.19 14.73
C GLU A 409 -29.78 -24.07 14.38
N VAL A 410 -29.54 -25.12 13.59
CA VAL A 410 -30.62 -26.00 13.11
C VAL A 410 -30.92 -27.08 14.15
N ILE A 411 -29.86 -27.63 14.74
CA ILE A 411 -29.85 -28.56 15.87
C ILE A 411 -28.64 -28.23 16.75
N ASP A 412 -28.63 -28.73 17.99
CA ASP A 412 -27.56 -28.48 18.96
C ASP A 412 -26.17 -28.74 18.36
N GLY A 413 -25.33 -27.71 18.31
CA GLY A 413 -23.97 -27.78 17.78
C GLY A 413 -23.87 -27.89 16.25
N VAL A 414 -24.95 -27.65 15.50
CA VAL A 414 -24.92 -27.53 14.02
C VAL A 414 -25.53 -26.20 13.58
N SER A 415 -24.66 -25.23 13.29
CA SER A 415 -25.05 -23.95 12.70
C SER A 415 -24.84 -23.91 11.19
N MET A 416 -25.82 -23.37 10.46
CA MET A 416 -25.80 -23.25 9.00
C MET A 416 -26.06 -21.82 8.56
N ASN A 417 -25.42 -21.36 7.49
CA ASN A 417 -25.64 -20.03 6.93
C ASN A 417 -26.90 -19.98 6.06
N VAL A 418 -27.78 -19.03 6.32
CA VAL A 418 -28.91 -18.63 5.47
C VAL A 418 -28.39 -17.96 4.21
N HIS A 419 -28.52 -18.66 3.09
CA HIS A 419 -28.21 -18.16 1.75
C HIS A 419 -29.50 -17.80 1.01
N VAL A 420 -29.51 -16.64 0.34
CA VAL A 420 -30.65 -16.15 -0.46
C VAL A 420 -30.24 -16.00 -1.93
N GLY A 421 -30.80 -16.87 -2.77
CA GLY A 421 -30.60 -16.86 -4.22
C GLY A 421 -31.29 -15.68 -4.93
N GLY A 422 -30.96 -15.48 -6.20
CA GLY A 422 -31.54 -14.41 -7.04
C GLY A 422 -33.07 -14.45 -7.16
N SER A 423 -33.64 -15.66 -7.13
CA SER A 423 -35.09 -15.90 -7.21
C SER A 423 -35.82 -15.74 -5.85
N GLY A 424 -35.12 -15.34 -4.79
CA GLY A 424 -35.62 -15.38 -3.42
C GLY A 424 -35.70 -16.80 -2.84
N TYR A 425 -35.00 -17.76 -3.44
CA TYR A 425 -34.89 -19.11 -2.88
C TYR A 425 -33.95 -19.09 -1.66
N VAL A 426 -34.36 -19.76 -0.58
CA VAL A 426 -33.58 -19.83 0.67
C VAL A 426 -32.95 -21.21 0.80
N GLU A 427 -31.69 -21.24 1.19
CA GLU A 427 -30.97 -22.49 1.45
C GLU A 427 -30.10 -22.29 2.70
N LEU A 428 -30.14 -23.23 3.63
CA LEU A 428 -29.19 -23.28 4.73
C LEU A 428 -27.96 -24.03 4.28
N ARG A 429 -26.77 -23.47 4.48
CA ARG A 429 -25.51 -24.05 4.01
C ARG A 429 -24.47 -24.14 5.12
N ALA A 430 -23.90 -25.32 5.31
CA ALA A 430 -22.67 -25.52 6.07
C ALA A 430 -21.56 -25.97 5.09
N VAL A 431 -20.50 -25.17 4.99
CA VAL A 431 -19.36 -25.46 4.12
C VAL A 431 -18.24 -26.09 4.96
N ARG A 432 -17.65 -27.19 4.48
CA ARG A 432 -16.51 -27.86 5.11
C ARG A 432 -15.45 -28.19 4.06
N ARG A 433 -14.19 -28.17 4.47
CA ARG A 433 -13.07 -28.58 3.60
C ARG A 433 -12.90 -30.10 3.59
N ASN A 434 -13.11 -30.75 4.73
CA ASN A 434 -13.05 -32.19 4.87
C ASN A 434 -14.43 -32.81 4.54
N ARG A 435 -14.41 -33.91 3.77
CA ARG A 435 -15.58 -34.72 3.45
C ARG A 435 -16.19 -35.38 4.68
N GLU A 436 -15.35 -35.89 5.58
CA GLU A 436 -15.79 -36.58 6.81
C GLU A 436 -16.60 -35.65 7.72
N ASP A 437 -16.10 -34.43 7.94
CA ASP A 437 -16.84 -33.40 8.70
C ASP A 437 -18.19 -33.07 8.05
N ALA A 438 -18.23 -33.01 6.71
CA ALA A 438 -19.45 -32.72 5.97
C ALA A 438 -20.46 -33.87 6.09
N LEU A 439 -20.00 -35.12 6.00
CA LEU A 439 -20.82 -36.31 6.20
C LEU A 439 -21.36 -36.37 7.64
N ALA A 440 -20.52 -36.10 8.63
CA ALA A 440 -20.94 -36.08 10.04
C ALA A 440 -22.05 -35.04 10.28
N ILE A 441 -21.95 -33.85 9.67
CA ILE A 441 -23.01 -32.83 9.75
C ILE A 441 -24.28 -33.31 9.04
N GLN A 442 -24.16 -33.87 7.83
CA GLN A 442 -25.30 -34.39 7.08
C GLN A 442 -26.04 -35.48 7.86
N GLU A 443 -25.32 -36.44 8.43
CA GLU A 443 -25.87 -37.54 9.20
C GLU A 443 -26.58 -37.05 10.46
N ARG A 444 -25.96 -36.12 11.20
CA ARG A 444 -26.62 -35.49 12.37
C ARG A 444 -27.93 -34.78 12.02
N LEU A 445 -27.95 -34.06 10.89
CA LEU A 445 -29.18 -33.40 10.42
C LEU A 445 -30.25 -34.41 9.98
N ARG A 446 -29.86 -35.47 9.28
CA ARG A 446 -30.79 -36.55 8.88
C ARG A 446 -31.35 -37.30 10.08
N ASN A 447 -30.52 -37.61 11.07
CA ASN A 447 -30.95 -38.24 12.33
C ASN A 447 -31.91 -37.34 13.13
N ALA A 448 -31.82 -36.02 12.96
CA ALA A 448 -32.76 -35.05 13.53
C ALA A 448 -34.01 -34.83 12.66
N GLY A 449 -34.18 -35.57 11.57
CA GLY A 449 -35.38 -35.54 10.73
C GLY A 449 -35.37 -34.51 9.60
N TYR A 450 -34.21 -33.94 9.25
CA TYR A 450 -34.07 -33.03 8.12
C TYR A 450 -33.58 -33.73 6.85
N ASP A 451 -34.18 -33.43 5.70
CA ASP A 451 -33.63 -33.83 4.38
C ASP A 451 -32.40 -32.98 3.99
N ALA A 452 -31.26 -33.33 4.59
CA ALA A 452 -29.98 -32.68 4.30
C ALA A 452 -29.27 -33.30 3.09
N MET A 453 -28.90 -32.45 2.13
CA MET A 453 -28.12 -32.81 0.94
C MET A 453 -26.65 -32.50 1.13
N LEU A 454 -25.78 -33.31 0.51
CA LEU A 454 -24.35 -33.08 0.43
C LEU A 454 -23.96 -32.86 -1.04
N ARG A 455 -23.29 -31.74 -1.32
CA ARG A 455 -22.77 -31.42 -2.65
C ARG A 455 -21.28 -31.15 -2.58
N GLU A 456 -20.53 -31.75 -3.50
CA GLU A 456 -19.11 -31.45 -3.68
C GLU A 456 -18.94 -30.13 -4.45
N LEU A 457 -18.00 -29.32 -3.98
CA LEU A 457 -17.50 -28.11 -4.63
C LEU A 457 -16.04 -28.30 -4.99
N LYS A 458 -15.54 -27.46 -5.90
CA LYS A 458 -14.12 -27.46 -6.30
C LYS A 458 -13.14 -27.44 -5.11
N ASP A 459 -13.50 -26.72 -4.04
CA ASP A 459 -12.63 -26.52 -2.87
C ASP A 459 -13.29 -26.95 -1.54
N GLY A 460 -14.16 -27.98 -1.59
CA GLY A 460 -14.75 -28.57 -0.38
C GLY A 460 -16.13 -29.16 -0.58
N PHE A 461 -16.91 -29.20 0.49
CA PHE A 461 -18.22 -29.84 0.55
C PHE A 461 -19.24 -28.90 1.18
N VAL A 462 -20.46 -28.92 0.68
CA VAL A 462 -21.59 -28.16 1.22
C VAL A 462 -22.67 -29.12 1.64
N VAL A 463 -22.99 -29.08 2.93
CA VAL A 463 -24.24 -29.65 3.44
C VAL A 463 -25.31 -28.58 3.35
N SER A 464 -26.47 -28.91 2.79
CA SER A 464 -27.57 -27.96 2.68
C SER A 464 -28.95 -28.51 2.99
N ILE A 465 -29.79 -27.61 3.50
CA ILE A 465 -31.22 -27.79 3.70
C ILE A 465 -31.92 -26.79 2.78
N ILE A 466 -32.73 -27.31 1.88
CA ILE A 466 -33.40 -26.51 0.85
C ILE A 466 -34.65 -25.82 1.36
N ASN A 467 -35.09 -24.80 0.62
CA ASN A 467 -36.27 -24.00 0.93
C ASN A 467 -37.52 -24.83 1.29
N ASP A 468 -37.76 -25.91 0.55
CA ASP A 468 -38.98 -26.71 0.72
C ASP A 468 -38.92 -27.57 1.98
N GLU A 469 -37.73 -28.09 2.30
CA GLU A 469 -37.46 -28.74 3.58
C GLU A 469 -37.63 -27.76 4.76
N ILE A 470 -37.06 -26.55 4.67
CA ILE A 470 -37.20 -25.52 5.72
C ILE A 470 -38.67 -25.27 6.07
N LYS A 471 -39.55 -25.23 5.07
CA LYS A 471 -40.99 -24.98 5.26
C LYS A 471 -41.71 -26.07 6.04
N MET A 472 -41.22 -27.30 6.02
CA MET A 472 -41.83 -28.42 6.75
C MET A 472 -41.57 -28.34 8.26
N HIS A 473 -40.65 -27.47 8.69
CA HIS A 473 -40.23 -27.32 10.09
C HIS A 473 -40.53 -25.91 10.63
N PRO A 474 -41.72 -25.65 11.21
CA PRO A 474 -42.14 -24.31 11.64
C PRO A 474 -41.15 -23.59 12.57
N GLY A 475 -40.51 -24.32 13.48
CA GLY A 475 -39.47 -23.76 14.37
C GLY A 475 -38.26 -23.23 13.60
N LEU A 476 -37.83 -23.96 12.58
CA LEU A 476 -36.73 -23.54 11.71
C LEU A 476 -37.13 -22.35 10.83
N VAL A 477 -38.36 -22.33 10.30
CA VAL A 477 -38.91 -21.17 9.58
C VAL A 477 -38.83 -19.90 10.44
N ALA A 478 -39.24 -19.97 11.71
CA ALA A 478 -39.22 -18.82 12.61
C ALA A 478 -37.80 -18.24 12.78
N GLU A 479 -36.80 -19.09 13.02
CA GLU A 479 -35.40 -18.65 13.17
C GLU A 479 -34.80 -18.13 11.85
N VAL A 480 -35.06 -18.79 10.72
CA VAL A 480 -34.63 -18.32 9.41
C VAL A 480 -35.28 -16.97 9.08
N CYS A 481 -36.55 -16.78 9.38
CA CYS A 481 -37.25 -15.51 9.19
C CYS A 481 -36.68 -14.38 10.04
N LYS A 482 -36.27 -14.66 11.28
CA LYS A 482 -35.58 -13.68 12.15
C LYS A 482 -34.26 -13.20 11.53
N ILE A 483 -33.51 -14.11 10.91
CA ILE A 483 -32.28 -13.78 10.19
C ILE A 483 -32.57 -13.01 8.91
N LEU A 484 -33.55 -13.43 8.11
CA LEU A 484 -33.92 -12.75 6.87
C LEU A 484 -34.41 -11.32 7.12
N ARG A 485 -35.18 -11.07 8.18
CA ARG A 485 -35.57 -9.71 8.59
C ARG A 485 -34.35 -8.83 8.84
N ARG A 486 -33.40 -9.32 9.64
CA ARG A 486 -32.14 -8.61 9.90
C ARG A 486 -31.36 -8.35 8.61
N MET A 487 -31.24 -9.36 7.74
CA MET A 487 -30.58 -9.21 6.43
C MET A 487 -31.28 -8.20 5.51
N HIS A 488 -32.60 -8.07 5.62
CA HIS A 488 -33.40 -7.12 4.86
C HIS A 488 -33.19 -5.68 5.36
N GLU A 489 -33.31 -5.46 6.67
CA GLU A 489 -33.04 -4.17 7.32
C GLU A 489 -31.60 -3.70 7.05
N GLU A 490 -30.63 -4.61 7.16
CA GLU A 490 -29.25 -4.35 6.78
C GLU A 490 -29.14 -3.91 5.32
N ALA A 491 -29.75 -4.66 4.39
CA ALA A 491 -29.69 -4.32 2.97
C ALA A 491 -30.34 -2.96 2.66
N ILE A 492 -31.39 -2.56 3.37
CA ILE A 492 -31.98 -1.22 3.28
C ILE A 492 -30.99 -0.18 3.81
N SER A 493 -30.45 -0.37 5.00
CA SER A 493 -29.49 0.57 5.61
C SER A 493 -28.21 0.75 4.78
N GLU A 494 -27.78 -0.30 4.06
CA GLU A 494 -26.63 -0.30 3.16
C GLU A 494 -26.94 0.31 1.77
N GLY A 495 -28.18 0.74 1.52
CA GLY A 495 -28.66 1.22 0.22
C GLY A 495 -28.71 0.14 -0.88
N ASN A 496 -28.59 -1.14 -0.51
CA ASN A 496 -28.51 -2.26 -1.46
C ASN A 496 -29.92 -2.73 -1.88
N LYS A 497 -30.58 -1.94 -2.72
CA LYS A 497 -31.96 -2.19 -3.19
C LYS A 497 -32.15 -3.60 -3.78
N ARG A 498 -31.19 -4.08 -4.58
CA ARG A 498 -31.25 -5.42 -5.19
C ARG A 498 -31.20 -6.54 -4.15
N ARG A 499 -30.36 -6.40 -3.12
CA ARG A 499 -30.30 -7.38 -2.02
C ARG A 499 -31.56 -7.30 -1.15
N ALA A 500 -32.02 -6.10 -0.79
CA ALA A 500 -33.24 -5.91 0.00
C ALA A 500 -34.43 -6.59 -0.68
N TRP A 501 -34.62 -6.37 -1.99
CA TRP A 501 -35.66 -7.02 -2.77
C TRP A 501 -35.56 -8.55 -2.79
N ARG A 502 -34.35 -9.11 -2.98
CA ARG A 502 -34.14 -10.58 -2.95
C ARG A 502 -34.51 -11.18 -1.59
N VAL A 503 -34.12 -10.51 -0.51
CA VAL A 503 -34.42 -10.97 0.85
C VAL A 503 -35.92 -10.83 1.15
N ALA A 504 -36.57 -9.74 0.71
CA ALA A 504 -38.02 -9.58 0.82
C ALA A 504 -38.78 -10.69 0.08
N LYS A 505 -38.33 -11.06 -1.12
CA LYS A 505 -38.89 -12.16 -1.91
C LYS A 505 -38.72 -13.51 -1.20
N ALA A 506 -37.57 -13.73 -0.56
CA ALA A 506 -37.34 -14.89 0.29
C ALA A 506 -38.27 -14.94 1.51
N MET A 507 -38.42 -13.82 2.22
CA MET A 507 -39.35 -13.71 3.34
C MET A 507 -40.79 -14.03 2.93
N LYS A 508 -41.23 -13.51 1.78
CA LYS A 508 -42.56 -13.81 1.22
C LYS A 508 -42.71 -15.30 0.90
N LYS A 509 -41.68 -15.93 0.31
CA LYS A 509 -41.71 -17.35 -0.08
C LYS A 509 -41.74 -18.31 1.11
N LEU A 510 -41.12 -17.93 2.23
CA LEU A 510 -41.15 -18.69 3.48
C LEU A 510 -42.34 -18.34 4.38
N ASN A 511 -43.26 -17.50 3.91
CA ASN A 511 -44.40 -17.00 4.70
C ASN A 511 -43.96 -16.42 6.06
N CYS A 512 -42.84 -15.68 6.06
CA CYS A 512 -42.37 -15.05 7.29
C CYS A 512 -43.45 -14.12 7.86
N PRO A 513 -43.78 -14.22 9.16
CA PRO A 513 -44.80 -13.35 9.76
C PRO A 513 -44.42 -11.89 9.53
N ALA A 514 -45.39 -11.06 9.11
CA ALA A 514 -45.19 -9.62 9.15
C ALA A 514 -45.02 -9.23 10.63
N GLN A 515 -44.02 -8.42 10.96
CA GLN A 515 -44.01 -7.80 12.28
C GLN A 515 -45.25 -6.92 12.38
N GLY A 516 -45.99 -7.04 13.49
CA GLY A 516 -46.86 -5.95 13.91
C GLY A 516 -46.04 -4.65 14.02
N PRO A 517 -46.66 -3.48 13.87
CA PRO A 517 -45.95 -2.22 13.67
C PRO A 517 -45.03 -1.89 14.84
N THR A 518 -43.73 -2.15 14.69
CA THR A 518 -42.70 -1.55 15.54
C THR A 518 -42.40 -0.14 15.01
N GLY A 519 -43.22 0.84 15.44
CA GLY A 519 -42.85 2.25 15.67
C GLY A 519 -42.04 3.05 14.62
N LEU A 520 -41.80 2.54 13.42
CA LEU A 520 -41.06 3.22 12.37
C LEU A 520 -42.05 3.94 11.47
N LYS A 521 -41.98 5.28 11.50
CA LYS A 521 -42.73 6.17 10.62
C LYS A 521 -42.70 5.64 9.17
N GLN A 522 -43.89 5.38 8.63
CA GLN A 522 -44.08 5.01 7.24
C GLN A 522 -43.49 6.11 6.35
N PHE A 523 -42.43 5.78 5.60
CA PHE A 523 -42.08 6.53 4.40
C PHE A 523 -43.00 6.06 3.27
N PRO A 524 -43.71 6.97 2.57
CA PRO A 524 -44.56 6.58 1.46
C PRO A 524 -43.67 6.30 0.24
N TYR A 525 -43.53 5.03 -0.11
CA TYR A 525 -43.13 4.63 -1.46
C TYR A 525 -44.35 4.00 -2.14
N SER A 526 -45.12 4.84 -2.83
CA SER A 526 -45.95 4.41 -3.95
C SER A 526 -45.03 4.00 -5.10
N LEU A 527 -44.77 2.70 -5.24
CA LEU A 527 -44.20 2.14 -6.45
C LEU A 527 -45.30 2.11 -7.52
N ASN A 528 -45.27 3.06 -8.45
CA ASN A 528 -45.94 2.92 -9.74
C ASN A 528 -45.21 1.84 -10.55
N LEU A 529 -45.90 0.71 -10.68
CA LEU A 529 -45.57 -0.43 -11.53
C LEU A 529 -46.26 -0.21 -12.88
N LEU A 530 -45.62 0.54 -13.78
CA LEU A 530 -45.99 0.66 -15.18
C LEU A 530 -44.82 1.32 -15.90
N TYR A 531 -43.89 0.51 -16.41
CA TYR A 531 -43.17 0.73 -17.67
C TYR A 531 -42.22 -0.46 -17.89
N LEU A 532 -42.15 -0.90 -19.14
CA LEU A 532 -41.40 -2.02 -19.72
C LEU A 532 -42.19 -3.33 -19.88
N ALA A 533 -43.01 -3.32 -20.94
CA ALA A 533 -42.94 -4.35 -21.97
C ALA A 533 -41.64 -4.19 -22.77
#